data_AF-A0A6P0JZU2-F1
#
_entry.id   AF-A0A6P0JZU2-F1
#
_cell.length_a   1.000
_cell.length_b   1.000
_cell.length_c   1.000
_cell.angle_alpha   90.00
_cell.angle_beta   90.00
_cell.angle_gamma   90.00
#
_symmetry.space_group_name_H-M   'P 1'
#
loop_
_entity.id
_entity.type
_entity.pdbx_description
1 polymer ?
#
loop_
_entity_poly.entity_id
_entity_poly.type
_entity_poly.pdbx_seq_one_letter_code
_entity_poly.pdbx_strand_id
1 'polypeptide(L)'
;QDYRALRQGNLALLRGEVLSFGVVKITQPAAAQNAVDELLRKANQVAIEATRPYTAGEPTKRVVMITQGQVEQLIEEINDGREYVVRILSAGNYVEEEQQVRVFADVVPNQQVFEEGEVIARVSVEPDNLSQDTVEQRLDTLLAAAQFRARRAGIVGDIQVEEGDVRTFTNFLERLNNPEEPLEQISAIALNPTNTSGPLKMRLLALRNGDTVFSTAVEE
;
A
#
# COMPACT_ATOMS: atom_id res chain seq x y z
N GLN A 1 17.47 -33.85 14.02
CA GLN A 1 17.82 -32.42 13.95
C GLN A 1 16.72 -31.76 13.15
N ASP A 2 15.82 -31.01 13.78
CA ASP A 2 15.01 -30.00 13.10
C ASP A 2 14.44 -29.06 14.16
N TYR A 3 15.15 -27.95 14.35
CA TYR A 3 14.80 -26.88 15.28
C TYR A 3 13.67 -26.04 14.68
N ARG A 4 12.44 -26.54 14.72
CA ARG A 4 11.24 -25.69 14.76
C ARG A 4 10.85 -25.49 16.22
N ALA A 5 11.71 -24.79 16.95
CA ALA A 5 11.25 -24.07 18.12
C ALA A 5 10.30 -22.98 17.58
N LEU A 6 9.01 -23.29 17.54
CA LEU A 6 7.95 -22.29 17.40
C LEU A 6 8.30 -21.18 18.40
N ARG A 7 8.63 -19.98 17.90
CA ARG A 7 8.87 -18.83 18.79
C ARG A 7 7.55 -18.57 19.49
N GLN A 8 7.47 -18.93 20.77
CA GLN A 8 6.26 -18.82 21.60
C GLN A 8 5.98 -17.37 22.06
N GLY A 9 6.63 -16.37 21.47
CA GLY A 9 6.41 -14.96 21.78
C GLY A 9 5.29 -14.37 20.92
N ASN A 10 4.64 -13.33 21.43
CA ASN A 10 3.69 -12.53 20.66
C ASN A 10 4.40 -11.96 19.43
N LEU A 11 3.83 -12.23 18.25
CA LEU A 11 4.39 -11.79 16.98
C LEU A 11 4.26 -10.26 16.86
N ALA A 12 5.39 -9.58 16.73
CA ALA A 12 5.46 -8.12 16.70
C ALA A 12 5.65 -7.57 15.28
N LEU A 13 6.46 -8.24 14.45
CA LEU A 13 6.71 -7.85 13.06
C LEU A 13 6.69 -9.07 12.15
N LEU A 14 6.16 -8.88 10.94
CA LEU A 14 6.18 -9.86 9.86
C LEU A 14 7.38 -9.65 8.93
N ARG A 15 7.83 -10.73 8.30
CA ARG A 15 8.78 -10.64 7.19
C ARG A 15 8.13 -9.87 6.03
N GLY A 16 8.87 -8.91 5.48
CA GLY A 16 8.40 -8.06 4.39
C GLY A 16 7.49 -6.92 4.85
N GLU A 17 7.28 -6.76 6.16
CA GLU A 17 6.58 -5.59 6.69
C GLU A 17 7.40 -4.32 6.46
N VAL A 18 6.75 -3.26 5.99
CA VAL A 18 7.38 -1.97 5.70
C VAL A 18 7.52 -1.18 7.00
N LEU A 19 8.75 -0.92 7.42
CA LEU A 19 9.07 -0.19 8.63
C LEU A 19 9.25 1.32 8.36
N SER A 20 9.69 1.66 7.15
CA SER A 20 9.70 3.04 6.67
C SER A 20 9.61 3.10 5.16
N PHE A 21 9.16 4.25 4.67
CA PHE A 21 8.85 4.52 3.28
C PHE A 21 9.15 6.00 2.99
N GLY A 22 9.72 6.29 1.82
CA GLY A 22 9.92 7.66 1.34
C GLY A 22 10.20 7.76 -0.15
N VAL A 23 9.87 8.91 -0.73
CA VAL A 23 10.25 9.29 -2.10
C VAL A 23 11.50 10.16 -2.02
N VAL A 24 12.53 9.79 -2.76
CA VAL A 24 13.83 10.48 -2.74
C VAL A 24 14.24 10.87 -4.15
N LYS A 25 14.81 12.07 -4.30
CA LYS A 25 15.46 12.53 -5.53
C LYS A 25 16.79 13.17 -5.17
N ILE A 26 17.88 12.46 -5.45
CA ILE A 26 19.22 12.90 -5.06
C ILE A 26 19.83 13.75 -6.18
N THR A 27 19.84 15.06 -6.00
CA THR A 27 20.47 16.01 -6.93
C THR A 27 21.90 16.39 -6.54
N GLN A 28 22.28 16.11 -5.29
CA GLN A 28 23.62 16.32 -4.76
C GLN A 28 24.08 15.01 -4.10
N PRO A 29 25.22 14.42 -4.51
CA PRO A 29 25.67 13.13 -3.98
C PRO A 29 25.77 13.06 -2.45
N ALA A 30 26.17 14.16 -1.81
CA ALA A 30 26.26 14.24 -0.35
C ALA A 30 24.91 14.09 0.36
N ALA A 31 23.77 14.28 -0.33
CA ALA A 31 22.44 14.16 0.25
C ALA A 31 21.93 12.71 0.33
N ALA A 32 22.49 11.79 -0.45
CA ALA A 32 22.04 10.39 -0.48
C ALA A 32 22.18 9.72 0.90
N GLN A 33 23.32 9.90 1.56
CA GLN A 33 23.58 9.36 2.89
C GLN A 33 22.52 9.84 3.91
N ASN A 34 22.23 11.13 3.93
CA ASN A 34 21.25 11.71 4.86
C ASN A 34 19.85 11.14 4.63
N ALA A 35 19.43 10.98 3.36
CA ALA A 35 18.13 10.39 3.03
C ALA A 35 18.02 8.94 3.52
N VAL A 36 19.08 8.14 3.34
CA VAL A 36 19.13 6.75 3.83
C VAL A 36 19.10 6.71 5.35
N ASP A 37 19.86 7.57 6.03
CA ASP A 37 19.91 7.63 7.49
C ASP A 37 18.55 8.02 8.09
N GLU A 38 17.82 8.95 7.46
CA GLU A 38 16.47 9.31 7.88
C GLU A 38 15.49 8.13 7.77
N LEU A 39 15.54 7.38 6.66
CA LEU A 39 14.71 6.20 6.47
C LEU A 39 15.03 5.11 7.49
N LEU A 40 16.31 4.86 7.77
CA LEU A 40 16.74 3.90 8.77
C LEU A 40 16.36 4.33 10.19
N ARG A 41 16.43 5.63 10.51
CA ARG A 41 15.98 6.17 11.79
C ARG A 41 14.49 5.96 12.00
N LYS A 42 13.67 6.24 10.97
CA LYS A 42 12.22 6.01 11.01
C LYS A 42 11.90 4.52 11.16
N ALA A 43 12.59 3.66 10.41
CA ALA A 43 12.44 2.21 10.54
C ALA A 43 12.81 1.71 11.94
N ASN A 44 13.87 2.27 12.54
CA ASN A 44 14.28 1.93 13.89
C ASN A 44 13.24 2.32 14.94
N GLN A 45 12.58 3.48 14.77
CA GLN A 45 11.48 3.89 15.63
C GLN A 45 10.32 2.89 15.57
N VAL A 46 9.84 2.56 14.37
CA VAL A 46 8.75 1.59 14.18
C VAL A 46 9.11 0.21 14.75
N ALA A 47 10.35 -0.25 14.53
CA ALA A 47 10.82 -1.53 15.06
C ALA A 47 10.87 -1.57 16.59
N ILE A 48 11.21 -0.45 17.25
CA ILE A 48 11.19 -0.34 18.72
C ILE A 48 9.75 -0.34 19.23
N GLU A 49 8.87 0.45 18.61
CA GLU A 49 7.46 0.52 19.01
C GLU A 49 6.79 -0.86 18.91
N ALA A 50 7.09 -1.62 17.85
CA ALA A 50 6.56 -2.96 17.66
C ALA A 50 7.17 -4.00 18.62
N THR A 51 8.50 -4.04 18.75
CA THR A 51 9.15 -5.12 19.54
C THR A 51 9.31 -4.79 21.01
N ARG A 52 9.14 -3.53 21.45
CA ARG A 52 9.39 -3.11 22.83
C ARG A 52 8.33 -2.14 23.36
N PRO A 53 7.04 -2.48 23.31
CA PRO A 53 5.95 -1.56 23.67
C PRO A 53 6.05 -1.02 25.12
N TYR A 54 6.70 -1.76 26.03
CA TYR A 54 6.85 -1.38 27.45
C TYR A 54 8.13 -0.59 27.78
N THR A 55 9.08 -0.49 26.84
CA THR A 55 10.34 0.28 27.00
C THR A 55 10.60 1.25 25.84
N ALA A 56 9.58 1.46 24.98
CA ALA A 56 9.56 2.43 23.90
C ALA A 56 9.69 3.85 24.48
N GLY A 57 10.93 4.31 24.63
CA GLY A 57 11.25 5.55 25.34
C GLY A 57 12.73 5.67 25.74
N GLU A 58 13.48 4.56 25.74
CA GLU A 58 14.93 4.63 25.92
C GLU A 58 15.62 5.16 24.63
N PRO A 59 16.22 6.37 24.63
CA PRO A 59 16.49 7.13 23.40
C PRO A 59 17.61 6.65 22.48
N THR A 60 18.22 5.47 22.68
CA THR A 60 19.54 5.18 22.08
C THR A 60 19.78 3.75 21.61
N LYS A 61 18.79 2.86 21.62
CA LYS A 61 19.01 1.48 21.13
C LYS A 61 18.74 1.38 19.63
N ARG A 62 19.80 1.18 18.85
CA ARG A 62 19.68 0.75 17.45
C ARG A 62 19.26 -0.72 17.45
N VAL A 63 17.99 -0.98 17.14
CA VAL A 63 17.41 -2.32 17.00
C VAL A 63 17.48 -2.77 15.54
N VAL A 64 17.36 -1.82 14.59
CA VAL A 64 17.45 -2.09 13.17
C VAL A 64 18.89 -2.38 12.75
N MET A 65 19.09 -3.56 12.16
CA MET A 65 20.36 -4.06 11.67
C MET A 65 20.33 -4.14 10.14
N ILE A 66 21.19 -3.35 9.50
CA ILE A 66 21.47 -3.37 8.06
C ILE A 66 22.99 -3.42 7.88
N THR A 67 23.47 -4.14 6.87
CA THR A 67 24.92 -4.21 6.61
C THR A 67 25.41 -2.94 5.94
N GLN A 68 26.69 -2.60 6.14
CA GLN A 68 27.29 -1.45 5.48
C GLN A 68 27.22 -1.56 3.95
N GLY A 69 27.50 -2.74 3.37
CA GLY A 69 27.42 -2.95 1.93
C GLY A 69 26.02 -2.75 1.35
N GLN A 70 24.95 -3.06 2.10
CA GLN A 70 23.57 -2.77 1.67
C GLN A 70 23.28 -1.27 1.66
N VAL A 71 23.86 -0.50 2.60
CA VAL A 71 23.72 0.96 2.64
C VAL A 71 24.47 1.59 1.47
N GLU A 72 25.69 1.14 1.20
CA GLU A 72 26.50 1.60 0.07
C GLU A 72 25.80 1.32 -1.27
N GLN A 73 25.28 0.11 -1.46
CA GLN A 73 24.51 -0.25 -2.65
C GLN A 73 23.26 0.63 -2.82
N LEU A 74 22.50 0.86 -1.74
CA LEU A 74 21.33 1.73 -1.77
C LEU A 74 21.69 3.15 -2.20
N ILE A 75 22.79 3.70 -1.67
CA ILE A 75 23.27 5.04 -2.03
C ILE A 75 23.67 5.10 -3.51
N GLU A 76 24.37 4.08 -4.01
CA GLU A 76 24.73 3.99 -5.43
C GLU A 76 23.50 3.94 -6.34
N GLU A 77 22.46 3.18 -5.97
CA GLU A 77 21.23 3.03 -6.76
C GLU A 77 20.43 4.34 -6.89
N ILE A 78 20.36 5.15 -5.82
CA ILE A 78 19.53 6.38 -5.81
C ILE A 78 20.27 7.66 -6.22
N ASN A 79 21.60 7.60 -6.37
CA ASN A 79 22.45 8.76 -6.61
C ASN A 79 22.68 9.07 -8.10
N ASP A 80 21.61 9.09 -8.88
CA ASP A 80 21.66 9.35 -10.32
C ASP A 80 20.75 10.50 -10.79
N GLY A 81 20.13 11.22 -9.85
CA GLY A 81 19.24 12.35 -10.14
C GLY A 81 17.80 11.97 -10.47
N ARG A 82 17.49 10.67 -10.60
CA ARG A 82 16.11 10.19 -10.76
C ARG A 82 15.38 10.17 -9.41
N GLU A 83 14.06 10.09 -9.49
CA GLU A 83 13.21 9.95 -8.32
C GLU A 83 12.97 8.46 -8.05
N TYR A 84 13.05 8.06 -6.79
CA TYR A 84 12.87 6.69 -6.33
C TYR A 84 11.94 6.61 -5.15
N VAL A 85 11.22 5.50 -5.07
CA VAL A 85 10.53 5.06 -3.87
C VAL A 85 11.46 4.10 -3.14
N VAL A 86 11.79 4.41 -1.88
CA VAL A 86 12.62 3.56 -1.03
C VAL A 86 11.79 3.05 0.14
N ARG A 87 11.84 1.74 0.35
CA ARG A 87 11.23 1.05 1.49
C ARG A 87 12.29 0.37 2.33
N ILE A 88 12.16 0.46 3.64
CA ILE A 88 12.91 -0.39 4.56
C ILE A 88 11.98 -1.47 5.07
N LEU A 89 12.31 -2.73 4.80
CA LEU A 89 11.46 -3.87 5.11
C LEU A 89 12.11 -4.79 6.14
N SER A 90 11.29 -5.38 6.99
CA SER A 90 11.70 -6.43 7.90
C SER A 90 12.17 -7.68 7.14
N ALA A 91 13.36 -8.19 7.46
CA ALA A 91 13.93 -9.36 6.80
C ALA A 91 13.38 -10.70 7.34
N GLY A 92 12.62 -10.68 8.43
CA GLY A 92 12.12 -11.88 9.10
C GLY A 92 10.90 -11.62 9.97
N ASN A 93 10.37 -12.67 10.58
CA ASN A 93 9.37 -12.52 11.63
C ASN A 93 10.10 -12.24 12.94
N TYR A 94 9.57 -11.32 13.74
CA TYR A 94 10.12 -10.94 15.05
C TYR A 94 9.02 -10.95 16.11
N VAL A 95 9.38 -11.32 17.32
CA VAL A 95 8.48 -11.33 18.47
C VAL A 95 8.75 -10.12 19.36
N GLU A 96 7.85 -9.87 20.31
CA GLU A 96 8.11 -8.93 21.40
C GLU A 96 9.44 -9.25 22.11
N GLU A 97 10.09 -8.21 22.61
CA GLU A 97 11.39 -8.19 23.30
C GLU A 97 12.61 -8.59 22.46
N GLU A 98 12.44 -8.79 21.15
CA GLU A 98 13.56 -9.05 20.25
C GLU A 98 14.60 -7.91 20.30
N GLN A 99 15.87 -8.28 20.40
CA GLN A 99 16.94 -7.31 20.55
C GLN A 99 17.41 -6.69 19.24
N GLN A 100 17.19 -7.40 18.12
CA GLN A 100 17.68 -7.02 16.80
C GLN A 100 16.66 -7.37 15.72
N VAL A 101 16.34 -6.39 14.87
CA VAL A 101 15.48 -6.52 13.70
C VAL A 101 16.35 -6.32 12.46
N ARG A 102 16.58 -7.38 11.69
CA ARG A 102 17.31 -7.26 10.43
C ARG A 102 16.38 -6.68 9.37
N VAL A 103 16.90 -5.80 8.55
CA VAL A 103 16.15 -5.15 7.47
C VAL A 103 16.88 -5.26 6.13
N PHE A 104 16.14 -5.03 5.07
CA PHE A 104 16.69 -4.76 3.74
C PHE A 104 15.97 -3.55 3.13
N ALA A 105 16.66 -2.87 2.22
CA ALA A 105 16.05 -1.81 1.43
C ALA A 105 15.49 -2.39 0.13
N ASP A 106 14.37 -1.86 -0.32
CA ASP A 106 13.80 -2.08 -1.64
C ASP A 106 13.62 -0.72 -2.32
N VAL A 107 14.05 -0.65 -3.58
CA VAL A 107 14.17 0.60 -4.34
C VAL A 107 13.51 0.39 -5.68
N VAL A 108 12.55 1.25 -6.01
CA VAL A 108 11.91 1.26 -7.31
C VAL A 108 11.85 2.68 -7.87
N PRO A 109 12.01 2.90 -9.19
CA PRO A 109 11.85 4.22 -9.79
C PRO A 109 10.48 4.82 -9.48
N ASN A 110 10.42 6.09 -9.10
CA ASN A 110 9.15 6.79 -8.93
C ASN A 110 8.65 7.30 -10.28
N GLN A 111 7.71 6.57 -10.87
CA GLN A 111 7.16 6.90 -12.19
C GLN A 111 5.65 6.82 -12.19
N GLN A 112 5.01 7.57 -13.08
CA GLN A 112 3.57 7.51 -13.29
C GLN A 112 3.16 6.14 -13.82
N VAL A 113 2.17 5.54 -13.19
CA VAL A 113 1.67 4.18 -13.50
C VAL A 113 0.17 4.13 -13.76
N PHE A 114 -0.56 5.20 -13.42
CA PHE A 114 -1.95 5.40 -13.81
C PHE A 114 -2.19 6.85 -14.26
N GLU A 115 -2.99 7.01 -15.30
CA GLU A 115 -3.55 8.30 -15.72
C GLU A 115 -4.86 8.60 -14.98
N GLU A 116 -5.25 9.88 -14.92
CA GLU A 116 -6.59 10.25 -14.46
C GLU A 116 -7.68 9.63 -15.35
N GLY A 117 -8.72 9.07 -14.72
CA GLY A 117 -9.81 8.41 -15.42
C GLY A 117 -9.46 7.05 -16.02
N GLU A 118 -8.21 6.59 -15.89
CA GLU A 118 -7.81 5.27 -16.38
C GLU A 118 -8.61 4.18 -15.66
N VAL A 119 -9.19 3.25 -16.42
CA VAL A 119 -9.93 2.16 -15.82
C VAL A 119 -8.99 1.07 -15.34
N ILE A 120 -9.04 0.84 -14.03
CA ILE A 120 -8.21 -0.10 -13.30
C ILE A 120 -8.84 -1.49 -13.40
N ALA A 121 -10.12 -1.63 -13.05
CA ALA A 121 -10.84 -2.90 -13.10
C ALA A 121 -12.31 -2.70 -13.47
N ARG A 122 -12.95 -3.76 -13.97
CA ARG A 122 -14.38 -3.81 -14.28
C ARG A 122 -14.94 -5.18 -13.94
N VAL A 123 -16.18 -5.23 -13.48
CA VAL A 123 -16.96 -6.46 -13.29
C VAL A 123 -18.35 -6.27 -13.87
N SER A 124 -18.87 -7.30 -14.54
CA SER A 124 -20.25 -7.30 -15.02
C SER A 124 -21.21 -7.72 -13.90
N VAL A 125 -22.40 -7.16 -13.93
CA VAL A 125 -23.51 -7.46 -13.02
C VAL A 125 -24.67 -7.92 -13.88
N GLU A 126 -25.22 -9.10 -13.60
CA GLU A 126 -26.35 -9.66 -14.34
C GLU A 126 -27.66 -9.14 -13.72
N PRO A 127 -28.48 -8.35 -14.45
CA PRO A 127 -29.67 -7.71 -13.90
C PRO A 127 -30.72 -8.70 -13.37
N ASP A 128 -30.79 -9.88 -13.98
CA ASP A 128 -31.86 -10.86 -13.76
C ASP A 128 -31.64 -11.73 -12.51
N ASN A 129 -30.51 -11.58 -11.80
CA ASN A 129 -30.14 -12.42 -10.66
C ASN A 129 -29.47 -11.64 -9.51
N LEU A 130 -29.90 -10.39 -9.31
CA LEU A 130 -29.42 -9.49 -8.27
C LEU A 130 -29.93 -9.89 -6.88
N SER A 131 -29.35 -10.94 -6.27
CA SER A 131 -29.37 -11.04 -4.81
C SER A 131 -28.35 -10.08 -4.21
N GLN A 132 -28.63 -9.55 -3.02
CA GLN A 132 -27.69 -8.70 -2.28
C GLN A 132 -26.30 -9.34 -2.14
N ASP A 133 -26.26 -10.64 -1.81
CA ASP A 133 -25.02 -11.43 -1.72
C ASP A 133 -24.22 -11.43 -3.03
N THR A 134 -24.90 -11.37 -4.19
CA THR A 134 -24.24 -11.37 -5.50
C THR A 134 -23.56 -10.02 -5.77
N VAL A 135 -24.19 -8.91 -5.41
CA VAL A 135 -23.64 -7.56 -5.60
C VAL A 135 -22.38 -7.35 -4.76
N GLU A 136 -22.43 -7.74 -3.48
CA GLU A 136 -21.29 -7.67 -2.56
C GLU A 136 -20.10 -8.48 -3.10
N GLN A 137 -20.33 -9.72 -3.56
CA GLN A 137 -19.29 -10.57 -4.15
C GLN A 137 -18.68 -9.96 -5.43
N ARG A 138 -19.50 -9.30 -6.27
CA ARG A 138 -18.98 -8.60 -7.47
C ARG A 138 -18.12 -7.41 -7.07
N LEU A 139 -18.51 -6.65 -6.05
CA LEU A 139 -17.74 -5.53 -5.54
C LEU A 139 -16.41 -6.00 -4.93
N ASP A 140 -16.41 -7.06 -4.12
CA ASP A 140 -15.19 -7.67 -3.58
C ASP A 140 -14.25 -8.12 -4.70
N THR A 141 -14.81 -8.74 -5.75
CA THR A 141 -14.04 -9.15 -6.94
C THR A 141 -13.43 -7.94 -7.64
N LEU A 142 -14.19 -6.85 -7.79
CA LEU A 142 -13.70 -5.61 -8.40
C LEU A 142 -12.54 -5.02 -7.60
N LEU A 143 -12.69 -4.91 -6.28
CA LEU A 143 -11.65 -4.36 -5.40
C LEU A 143 -10.40 -5.23 -5.40
N ALA A 144 -10.54 -6.56 -5.34
CA ALA A 144 -9.42 -7.49 -5.43
C ALA A 144 -8.68 -7.37 -6.77
N ALA A 145 -9.43 -7.28 -7.89
CA ALA A 145 -8.84 -7.10 -9.21
C ALA A 145 -8.13 -5.75 -9.35
N ALA A 146 -8.72 -4.68 -8.81
CA ALA A 146 -8.14 -3.34 -8.83
C ALA A 146 -6.85 -3.29 -8.01
N GLN A 147 -6.85 -3.87 -6.79
CA GLN A 147 -5.66 -3.99 -5.96
C GLN A 147 -4.58 -4.81 -6.65
N PHE A 148 -4.92 -5.96 -7.24
CA PHE A 148 -3.97 -6.79 -7.97
C PHE A 148 -3.33 -6.03 -9.14
N ARG A 149 -4.12 -5.32 -9.95
CA ARG A 149 -3.59 -4.52 -11.05
C ARG A 149 -2.69 -3.39 -10.53
N ALA A 150 -3.11 -2.66 -9.50
CA ALA A 150 -2.32 -1.58 -8.92
C ALA A 150 -0.97 -2.07 -8.41
N ARG A 151 -0.95 -3.19 -7.67
CA ARG A 151 0.30 -3.81 -7.20
C ARG A 151 1.17 -4.28 -8.36
N ARG A 152 0.58 -4.89 -9.39
CA ARG A 152 1.31 -5.32 -10.59
C ARG A 152 1.89 -4.14 -11.40
N ALA A 153 1.20 -3.01 -11.41
CA ALA A 153 1.65 -1.78 -12.05
C ALA A 153 2.81 -1.10 -11.29
N GLY A 154 3.05 -1.50 -10.04
CA GLY A 154 4.16 -0.98 -9.22
C GLY A 154 3.73 -0.02 -8.12
N ILE A 155 2.43 0.11 -7.81
CA ILE A 155 1.99 0.89 -6.66
C ILE A 155 2.51 0.25 -5.38
N VAL A 156 3.32 1.02 -4.65
CA VAL A 156 3.90 0.68 -3.38
C VAL A 156 3.06 1.21 -2.21
N GLY A 157 2.57 2.44 -2.33
CA GLY A 157 1.76 3.09 -1.29
C GLY A 157 0.35 2.50 -1.15
N ASP A 158 -0.50 3.25 -0.46
CA ASP A 158 -1.88 2.84 -0.18
C ASP A 158 -2.74 2.84 -1.44
N ILE A 159 -3.76 1.98 -1.45
CA ILE A 159 -4.77 1.89 -2.50
C ILE A 159 -6.12 2.04 -1.81
N GLN A 160 -6.88 3.05 -2.20
CA GLN A 160 -8.09 3.44 -1.47
C GLN A 160 -9.21 3.89 -2.43
N VAL A 161 -10.45 3.76 -1.96
CA VAL A 161 -11.61 4.33 -2.64
C VAL A 161 -11.76 5.78 -2.19
N GLU A 162 -11.77 6.72 -3.15
CA GLU A 162 -11.77 8.16 -2.92
C GLU A 162 -10.69 8.56 -1.88
N GLU A 163 -11.09 9.15 -0.74
CA GLU A 163 -10.21 9.56 0.36
C GLU A 163 -10.03 8.48 1.44
N GLY A 164 -10.55 7.27 1.24
CA GLY A 164 -10.52 6.19 2.23
C GLY A 164 -11.63 6.28 3.29
N ASP A 165 -12.69 7.06 3.03
CA ASP A 165 -13.85 7.14 3.91
C ASP A 165 -14.75 5.91 3.78
N VAL A 166 -14.90 5.19 4.88
CA VAL A 166 -15.79 4.02 4.98
C VAL A 166 -17.23 4.39 4.62
N ARG A 167 -17.70 5.61 4.98
CA ARG A 167 -19.08 6.04 4.69
C ARG A 167 -19.34 6.16 3.19
N THR A 168 -18.40 6.72 2.44
CA THR A 168 -18.50 6.81 0.97
C THR A 168 -18.65 5.42 0.35
N PHE A 169 -17.89 4.45 0.83
CA PHE A 169 -17.98 3.07 0.36
C PHE A 169 -19.32 2.41 0.75
N THR A 170 -19.76 2.56 1.99
CA THR A 170 -21.05 2.00 2.46
C THR A 170 -22.23 2.59 1.69
N ASN A 171 -22.26 3.91 1.47
CA ASN A 171 -23.32 4.56 0.68
C ASN A 171 -23.37 4.03 -0.76
N PHE A 172 -22.21 3.79 -1.36
CA PHE A 172 -22.14 3.20 -2.70
C PHE A 172 -22.72 1.78 -2.72
N LEU A 173 -22.37 0.95 -1.72
CA LEU A 173 -22.91 -0.40 -1.58
C LEU A 173 -24.43 -0.42 -1.37
N GLU A 174 -24.96 0.49 -0.54
CA GLU A 174 -26.40 0.63 -0.33
C GLU A 174 -27.14 0.97 -1.64
N ARG A 175 -26.58 1.89 -2.44
CA ARG A 175 -27.15 2.25 -3.76
C ARG A 175 -27.09 1.10 -4.75
N LEU A 176 -26.00 0.31 -4.77
CA LEU A 176 -25.90 -0.87 -5.63
C LEU A 176 -26.98 -1.92 -5.34
N ASN A 177 -27.44 -1.99 -4.08
CA ASN A 177 -28.48 -2.92 -3.65
C ASN A 177 -29.91 -2.39 -3.89
N ASN A 178 -30.07 -1.20 -4.47
CA ASN A 178 -31.38 -0.65 -4.76
C ASN A 178 -31.98 -1.30 -6.03
N PRO A 179 -33.08 -2.08 -5.93
CA PRO A 179 -33.67 -2.77 -7.07
C PRO A 179 -34.31 -1.85 -8.12
N GLU A 180 -34.50 -0.56 -7.82
CA GLU A 180 -35.08 0.41 -8.76
C GLU A 180 -34.10 0.83 -9.86
N GLU A 181 -32.81 0.52 -9.71
CA GLU A 181 -31.75 0.86 -10.67
C GLU A 181 -30.97 -0.39 -11.12
N PRO A 182 -31.48 -1.23 -12.06
CA PRO A 182 -30.70 -2.34 -12.62
C PRO A 182 -29.35 -1.88 -13.20
N LEU A 183 -28.26 -2.54 -12.83
CA LEU A 183 -26.90 -2.21 -13.27
C LEU A 183 -26.34 -3.33 -14.12
N GLU A 184 -25.46 -2.99 -15.06
CA GLU A 184 -24.82 -3.96 -15.95
C GLU A 184 -23.33 -4.14 -15.62
N GLN A 185 -22.72 -3.11 -15.02
CA GLN A 185 -21.29 -3.10 -14.77
C GLN A 185 -20.92 -2.20 -13.60
N ILE A 186 -19.89 -2.59 -12.87
CA ILE A 186 -19.19 -1.76 -11.90
C ILE A 186 -17.75 -1.60 -12.36
N SER A 187 -17.22 -0.39 -12.34
CA SER A 187 -15.84 -0.07 -12.71
C SER A 187 -15.12 0.66 -11.58
N ALA A 188 -13.81 0.42 -11.47
CA ALA A 188 -12.90 1.23 -10.65
C ALA A 188 -11.97 2.01 -11.57
N ILE A 189 -11.95 3.34 -11.44
CA ILE A 189 -11.10 4.24 -12.23
C ILE A 189 -10.13 4.98 -11.33
N ALA A 190 -8.95 5.34 -11.86
CA ALA A 190 -8.02 6.20 -11.15
C ALA A 190 -8.58 7.62 -11.06
N LEU A 191 -8.56 8.19 -9.86
CA LEU A 191 -9.11 9.52 -9.60
C LEU A 191 -8.15 10.64 -10.04
N ASN A 192 -6.84 10.39 -10.00
CA ASN A 192 -5.79 11.33 -10.35
C ASN A 192 -4.62 10.56 -10.99
N PRO A 193 -3.72 11.23 -11.72
CA PRO A 193 -2.47 10.61 -12.14
C PRO A 193 -1.71 10.12 -10.90
N THR A 194 -1.25 8.87 -10.94
CA THR A 194 -0.67 8.22 -9.76
C THR A 194 0.70 7.63 -10.10
N ASN A 195 1.70 8.00 -9.29
CA ASN A 195 3.04 7.42 -9.35
C ASN A 195 3.14 6.13 -8.54
N THR A 196 4.18 5.33 -8.76
CA THR A 196 4.49 4.13 -7.95
C THR A 196 4.49 4.38 -6.44
N SER A 197 4.81 5.61 -5.98
CA SER A 197 4.72 5.97 -4.57
C SER A 197 3.31 5.87 -3.99
N GLY A 198 2.27 5.99 -4.82
CA GLY A 198 0.91 6.15 -4.37
C GLY A 198 0.67 7.46 -3.59
N PRO A 199 -0.45 7.57 -2.87
CA PRO A 199 -1.54 6.59 -2.85
C PRO A 199 -2.30 6.55 -4.17
N LEU A 200 -2.82 5.38 -4.55
CA LEU A 200 -3.79 5.26 -5.63
C LEU A 200 -5.20 5.48 -5.07
N LYS A 201 -5.80 6.61 -5.44
CA LYS A 201 -7.20 6.90 -5.15
C LYS A 201 -8.06 6.45 -6.31
N MET A 202 -9.08 5.65 -6.03
CA MET A 202 -9.97 5.09 -7.04
C MET A 202 -11.40 5.57 -6.84
N ARG A 203 -12.09 5.83 -7.94
CA ARG A 203 -13.53 6.07 -7.95
C ARG A 203 -14.25 4.83 -8.44
N LEU A 204 -15.33 4.46 -7.76
CA LEU A 204 -16.22 3.39 -8.19
C LEU A 204 -17.36 4.00 -9.01
N LEU A 205 -17.64 3.38 -10.16
CA LEU A 205 -18.70 3.77 -11.08
C LEU A 205 -19.68 2.61 -11.23
N ALA A 206 -20.97 2.88 -11.05
CA ALA A 206 -22.06 1.99 -11.40
C ALA A 206 -22.58 2.40 -12.79
N LEU A 207 -22.58 1.46 -13.74
CA LEU A 207 -22.85 1.74 -15.15
C LEU A 207 -24.06 0.96 -15.68
N ARG A 208 -24.79 1.61 -16.59
CA ARG A 208 -25.85 1.00 -17.42
C ARG A 208 -25.70 1.53 -18.85
N ASN A 209 -25.72 0.65 -19.84
CA ASN A 209 -25.52 1.02 -21.25
C ASN A 209 -24.21 1.81 -21.52
N GLY A 210 -23.21 1.64 -20.65
CA GLY A 210 -21.94 2.37 -20.73
C GLY A 210 -21.95 3.76 -20.08
N ASP A 211 -23.11 4.26 -19.64
CA ASP A 211 -23.23 5.53 -18.94
C ASP A 211 -23.16 5.33 -17.41
N THR A 212 -22.49 6.25 -16.72
CA THR A 212 -22.46 6.27 -15.26
C THR A 212 -23.82 6.65 -14.71
N VAL A 213 -24.46 5.73 -13.98
CA VAL A 213 -25.71 5.99 -13.26
C VAL A 213 -25.41 6.71 -11.96
N PHE A 214 -24.40 6.22 -11.22
CA PHE A 214 -23.88 6.86 -10.02
C PHE A 214 -22.45 6.45 -9.71
N SER A 215 -21.82 7.15 -8.76
CA SER A 215 -20.44 6.90 -8.37
C SER A 215 -20.20 7.18 -6.89
N THR A 216 -18.98 6.89 -6.43
CA THR A 216 -18.49 7.31 -5.10
C THR A 216 -18.12 8.80 -5.03
N ALA A 217 -18.28 9.59 -6.10
CA ALA A 217 -18.09 11.03 -6.02
C ALA A 217 -19.09 11.64 -5.02
N VAL A 218 -18.63 12.63 -4.25
CA VAL A 218 -19.52 13.45 -3.43
C VAL A 218 -20.36 14.29 -4.40
N GLU A 219 -21.68 14.10 -4.39
CA GLU A 219 -22.60 15.02 -5.08
C GLU A 219 -22.57 16.36 -4.30
N GLU A 220 -22.14 17.44 -4.96
CA GLU A 220 -22.16 18.82 -4.42
C GLU A 220 -23.59 19.39 -4.33
#